data_AF-A0A951A4K8-F1
#
_entry.id   AF-A0A951A4K8-F1
#
_cell.length_a   1.000
_cell.length_b   1.000
_cell.length_c   1.000
_cell.angle_alpha   90.00
_cell.angle_beta   90.00
_cell.angle_gamma   90.00
#
_symmetry.space_group_name_H-M   'P 1'
#
loop_
_entity.id
_entity.type
_entity.pdbx_description
1 polymer ?
#
loop_
_entity_poly.entity_id
_entity_poly.type
_entity_poly.pdbx_seq_one_letter_code
_entity_poly.pdbx_strand_id
1 'polypeptide(L)'
;PGFAVWNGRLTLSSDNVFHQDPVNLIRLFWLADKHDLAIHPEAKHLVTRSLKLITRALREDLEANRLFVEMLTSRNAPETVLRHMNEAGVLGRFIPDFGRVVAMMQFNMYHHFTVDEHLLRAIGVLSEIDAGRAQAEHPLSNTIFHTIQNRRALYVALFLHDVAKGRPEDHSLVGARIARKLCPRFGLNEAETETVAWLVEHHLLMSTTAQSRDLSDPRTIENFAAVVQTLERLKLLMVLTIADIKAVGPGVWTGWKGELLRTLYYETEVVLAGGHSAVERSERVRLAKDALRERLADWPAREFDAYAQRHYPPYWLRVPLESKVRQAHLIRDAERHKRLPATTIETDSFRGVTTLTLFAPDHPHLLSLVFGACAMAGANIVDAQIFTTSDGRAIDTIALSRAFDEDADELRRAERVAQTIEQLLEGRRRIVDIERRDPKRARAKTFDVGSEVVVDNTLSNRHTVVEVSGLDRQGLLFDLTSQISAMNLNIASAHIATFGERAIDVFYVTDLTGAKITSAPRQNAIRRRLLGVFKPE
;
A
#
# COMPACT_ATOMS: atom_id res chain seq x y z
N PRO A 1 -14.22 22.22 39.14
CA PRO A 1 -14.31 22.23 37.65
C PRO A 1 -15.50 23.11 37.21
N GLY A 2 -15.24 24.18 36.46
CA GLY A 2 -16.27 25.13 36.00
C GLY A 2 -17.10 24.64 34.82
N PHE A 3 -17.58 23.39 34.88
CA PHE A 3 -18.38 22.76 33.82
C PHE A 3 -19.75 22.33 34.38
N ALA A 4 -20.77 22.39 33.55
CA ALA A 4 -22.13 21.93 33.85
C ALA A 4 -22.71 21.16 32.66
N VAL A 5 -23.79 20.40 32.89
CA VAL A 5 -24.55 19.75 31.83
C VAL A 5 -25.91 20.43 31.74
N TRP A 6 -26.26 20.94 30.55
CA TRP A 6 -27.54 21.58 30.29
C TRP A 6 -28.19 20.96 29.05
N ASN A 7 -29.41 20.44 29.18
CA ASN A 7 -30.13 19.72 28.12
C ASN A 7 -29.29 18.61 27.44
N GLY A 8 -28.56 17.83 28.25
CA GLY A 8 -27.70 16.75 27.76
C GLY A 8 -26.43 17.23 27.03
N ARG A 9 -26.07 18.51 27.12
CA ARG A 9 -24.87 19.08 26.51
C ARG A 9 -23.92 19.65 27.55
N LEU A 10 -22.63 19.45 27.35
CA LEU A 10 -21.58 20.01 28.19
C LEU A 10 -21.46 21.51 27.95
N THR A 11 -21.58 22.30 29.01
CA THR A 11 -21.45 23.76 29.00
C THR A 11 -20.54 24.23 30.14
N LEU A 12 -20.31 25.54 30.22
CA LEU A 12 -19.44 26.18 31.21
C LEU A 12 -20.28 26.81 32.32
N SER A 13 -19.79 26.74 33.55
CA SER A 13 -20.46 27.35 34.71
C SER A 13 -20.28 28.88 34.77
N SER A 14 -19.31 29.44 34.06
CA SER A 14 -19.11 30.88 33.89
C SER A 14 -18.27 31.20 32.64
N ASP A 15 -18.32 32.45 32.18
CA ASP A 15 -17.54 32.90 31.01
C ASP A 15 -16.03 33.04 31.28
N ASN A 16 -15.62 33.03 32.57
CA ASN A 16 -14.22 33.21 32.96
C ASN A 16 -13.47 31.89 33.19
N VAL A 17 -14.09 30.72 32.93
CA VAL A 17 -13.53 29.40 33.22
C VAL A 17 -12.17 29.15 32.56
N PHE A 18 -11.98 29.62 31.32
CA PHE A 18 -10.70 29.48 30.60
C PHE A 18 -9.63 30.48 31.06
N HIS A 19 -10.05 31.66 31.53
CA HIS A 19 -9.13 32.65 32.08
C HIS A 19 -8.60 32.25 33.45
N GLN A 20 -9.45 31.63 34.27
CA GLN A 20 -9.08 31.10 35.59
C GLN A 20 -8.16 29.89 35.48
N ASP A 21 -8.45 28.98 34.53
CA ASP A 21 -7.62 27.81 34.25
C ASP A 21 -7.63 27.50 32.74
N PRO A 22 -6.57 27.88 32.00
CA PRO A 22 -6.44 27.62 30.57
C PRO A 22 -6.45 26.12 30.21
N VAL A 23 -6.15 25.20 31.14
CA VAL A 23 -6.24 23.75 30.91
C VAL A 23 -7.67 23.34 30.58
N ASN A 24 -8.66 24.13 31.01
CA ASN A 24 -10.07 23.90 30.67
C ASN A 24 -10.36 23.93 29.16
N LEU A 25 -9.52 24.59 28.35
CA LEU A 25 -9.63 24.55 26.89
C LEU A 25 -9.38 23.14 26.31
N ILE A 26 -8.60 22.31 26.99
CA ILE A 26 -8.38 20.90 26.65
C ILE A 26 -9.39 20.02 27.40
N ARG A 27 -9.60 20.31 28.70
CA ARG A 27 -10.49 19.53 29.57
C ARG A 27 -11.94 19.51 29.10
N LEU A 28 -12.43 20.56 28.43
CA LEU A 28 -13.77 20.58 27.84
C LEU A 28 -13.97 19.42 26.86
N PHE A 29 -13.04 19.24 25.92
CA PHE A 29 -13.10 18.17 24.92
C PHE A 29 -12.90 16.81 25.58
N TRP A 30 -11.99 16.71 26.55
CA TRP A 30 -11.77 15.46 27.27
C TRP A 30 -13.01 15.02 28.06
N LEU A 31 -13.72 15.95 28.70
CA LEU A 31 -15.00 15.66 29.37
C LEU A 31 -16.08 15.25 28.38
N ALA A 32 -16.12 15.89 27.21
CA ALA A 32 -17.06 15.54 26.14
C ALA A 32 -16.85 14.10 25.66
N ASP A 33 -15.60 13.70 25.39
CA ASP A 33 -15.27 12.32 25.01
C ASP A 33 -15.54 11.32 26.15
N LYS A 34 -15.07 11.63 27.36
CA LYS A 34 -15.19 10.73 28.51
C LYS A 34 -16.63 10.41 28.91
N HIS A 35 -17.53 11.38 28.75
CA HIS A 35 -18.94 11.26 29.15
C HIS A 35 -19.89 11.11 27.96
N ASP A 36 -19.38 11.00 26.74
CA ASP A 36 -20.18 10.94 25.50
C ASP A 36 -21.22 12.08 25.41
N LEU A 37 -20.75 13.32 25.66
CA LEU A 37 -21.59 14.51 25.69
C LEU A 37 -21.28 15.43 24.52
N ALA A 38 -22.33 15.90 23.84
CA ALA A 38 -22.18 17.00 22.88
C ALA A 38 -21.81 18.30 23.60
N ILE A 39 -20.92 19.09 22.99
CA ILE A 39 -20.53 20.41 23.53
C ILE A 39 -21.57 21.46 23.13
N HIS A 40 -22.03 22.25 24.10
CA HIS A 40 -22.98 23.33 23.86
C HIS A 40 -22.41 24.40 22.90
N PRO A 41 -23.19 24.93 21.94
CA PRO A 41 -22.69 25.93 20.98
C PRO A 41 -22.07 27.17 21.62
N GLU A 42 -22.62 27.66 22.73
CA GLU A 42 -22.06 28.81 23.46
C GLU A 42 -20.68 28.50 24.06
N ALA A 43 -20.48 27.28 24.59
CA ALA A 43 -19.18 26.84 25.06
C ALA A 43 -18.17 26.78 23.90
N LYS A 44 -18.57 26.29 22.71
CA LYS A 44 -17.74 26.34 21.50
C LYS A 44 -17.38 27.78 21.11
N HIS A 45 -18.34 28.70 21.10
CA HIS A 45 -18.08 30.11 20.79
C HIS A 45 -17.08 30.75 21.77
N LEU A 46 -17.20 30.43 23.06
CA LEU A 46 -16.28 30.94 24.06
C LEU A 46 -14.86 30.36 23.87
N VAL A 47 -14.73 29.07 23.55
CA VAL A 47 -13.45 28.46 23.18
C VAL A 47 -12.77 29.23 22.05
N THR A 48 -13.50 29.53 20.96
CA THR A 48 -12.95 30.28 19.82
C THR A 48 -12.47 31.68 20.23
N ARG A 49 -13.20 32.37 21.11
CA ARG A 49 -12.79 33.69 21.65
C ARG A 49 -11.60 33.61 22.59
N SER A 50 -11.37 32.45 23.21
CA SER A 50 -10.32 32.20 24.20
C SER A 50 -9.05 31.55 23.63
N LEU A 51 -8.97 31.30 22.32
CA LEU A 51 -7.80 30.66 21.68
C LEU A 51 -6.46 31.35 21.98
N LYS A 52 -6.46 32.66 22.24
CA LYS A 52 -5.26 33.42 22.64
C LYS A 52 -4.64 32.95 23.96
N LEU A 53 -5.39 32.23 24.79
CA LEU A 53 -4.92 31.66 26.05
C LEU A 53 -4.08 30.39 25.84
N ILE A 54 -4.09 29.82 24.62
CA ILE A 54 -3.22 28.70 24.24
C ILE A 54 -1.81 29.22 23.97
N THR A 55 -1.13 29.59 25.06
CA THR A 55 0.23 30.12 25.05
C THR A 55 1.27 28.98 25.07
N ARG A 56 2.56 29.32 25.14
CA ARG A 56 3.61 28.32 25.41
C ARG A 56 3.39 27.61 26.75
N ALA A 57 2.98 28.34 27.79
CA ALA A 57 2.75 27.78 29.12
C ALA A 57 1.70 26.67 29.08
N LEU A 58 0.54 26.88 28.43
CA LEU A 58 -0.47 25.84 28.30
C LEU A 58 0.01 24.64 27.46
N ARG A 59 0.80 24.89 26.40
CA ARG A 59 1.34 23.80 25.57
C ARG A 59 2.34 22.92 26.31
N GLU A 60 3.07 23.48 27.27
CA GLU A 60 4.05 22.77 28.11
C GLU A 60 3.44 22.25 29.42
N ASP A 61 2.16 22.51 29.68
CA ASP A 61 1.47 22.07 30.89
C ASP A 61 1.26 20.54 30.90
N LEU A 62 1.67 19.89 31.99
CA LEU A 62 1.64 18.42 32.11
C LEU A 62 0.22 17.86 32.09
N GLU A 63 -0.73 18.54 32.73
CA GLU A 63 -2.12 18.08 32.81
C GLU A 63 -2.81 18.24 31.46
N ALA A 64 -2.59 19.36 30.76
CA ALA A 64 -3.10 19.57 29.41
C ALA A 64 -2.62 18.48 28.44
N ASN A 65 -1.33 18.13 28.48
CA ASN A 65 -0.79 17.07 27.63
C ASN A 65 -1.30 15.67 28.04
N ARG A 66 -1.45 15.39 29.34
CA ARG A 66 -2.06 14.14 29.83
C ARG A 66 -3.49 13.99 29.31
N LEU A 67 -4.32 15.03 29.45
CA LEU A 67 -5.71 15.04 28.96
C LEU A 67 -5.78 14.84 27.45
N PHE A 68 -4.89 15.48 26.70
CA PHE A 68 -4.81 15.30 25.24
C PHE A 68 -4.50 13.85 24.84
N VAL A 69 -3.50 13.23 25.46
CA VAL A 69 -3.12 11.84 25.15
C VAL A 69 -4.22 10.86 25.56
N GLU A 70 -4.93 11.10 26.66
CA GLU A 70 -6.10 10.30 27.04
C GLU A 70 -7.22 10.39 25.99
N MET A 71 -7.52 11.60 25.47
CA MET A 71 -8.47 11.73 24.36
C MET A 71 -8.00 11.01 23.10
N LEU A 72 -6.72 11.19 22.72
CA LEU A 72 -6.16 10.60 21.52
C LEU A 72 -6.21 9.07 21.56
N THR A 73 -6.05 8.49 22.75
CA THR A 73 -6.03 7.04 22.97
C THR A 73 -7.35 6.48 23.51
N SER A 74 -8.43 7.27 23.43
CA SER A 74 -9.75 6.91 23.94
C SER A 74 -10.32 5.67 23.24
N ARG A 75 -11.11 4.89 23.98
CA ARG A 75 -11.88 3.75 23.45
C ARG A 75 -13.29 4.16 22.99
N ASN A 76 -13.65 5.43 23.14
CA ASN A 76 -14.94 5.99 22.74
C ASN A 76 -14.89 6.41 21.26
N ALA A 77 -14.88 7.71 20.98
CA ALA A 77 -14.90 8.26 19.63
C ALA A 77 -13.79 9.32 19.45
N PRO A 78 -12.50 8.92 19.48
CA PRO A 78 -11.37 9.84 19.43
C PRO A 78 -11.37 10.71 18.16
N GLU A 79 -11.79 10.16 17.00
CA GLU A 79 -11.95 10.92 15.76
C GLU A 79 -12.90 12.12 15.95
N THR A 80 -14.10 11.87 16.48
CA THR A 80 -15.15 12.89 16.61
C THR A 80 -14.74 14.02 17.53
N VAL A 81 -14.17 13.69 18.70
CA VAL A 81 -13.74 14.72 19.65
C VAL A 81 -12.57 15.54 19.13
N LEU A 82 -11.57 14.89 18.51
CA LEU A 82 -10.41 15.58 17.95
C LEU A 82 -10.80 16.45 16.74
N ARG A 83 -11.78 16.02 15.94
CA ARG A 83 -12.38 16.81 14.86
C ARG A 83 -13.04 18.07 15.40
N HIS A 84 -13.88 17.96 16.43
CA HIS A 84 -14.46 19.13 17.08
C HIS A 84 -13.40 20.06 17.69
N MET A 85 -12.32 19.49 18.25
CA MET A 85 -11.19 20.25 18.78
C MET A 85 -10.41 20.99 17.67
N ASN A 86 -10.30 20.38 16.49
CA ASN A 86 -9.71 20.98 15.30
C ASN A 86 -10.56 22.12 14.74
N GLU A 87 -11.87 21.88 14.53
CA GLU A 87 -12.85 22.87 14.07
C GLU A 87 -12.92 24.11 14.98
N ALA A 88 -12.76 23.91 16.30
CA ALA A 88 -12.71 25.01 17.27
C ALA A 88 -11.38 25.79 17.24
N GLY A 89 -10.38 25.34 16.47
CA GLY A 89 -9.04 25.93 16.38
C GLY A 89 -8.10 25.57 17.52
N VAL A 90 -8.55 24.74 18.47
CA VAL A 90 -7.76 24.38 19.67
C VAL A 90 -6.62 23.44 19.31
N LEU A 91 -6.88 22.43 18.47
CA LEU A 91 -5.89 21.39 18.15
C LEU A 91 -4.64 22.00 17.47
N GLY A 92 -4.83 22.77 16.40
CA GLY A 92 -3.72 23.42 15.70
C GLY A 92 -2.96 24.48 16.53
N ARG A 93 -3.62 25.12 17.50
CA ARG A 93 -2.97 26.04 18.45
C ARG A 93 -2.19 25.30 19.53
N PHE A 94 -2.71 24.17 20.00
CA PHE A 94 -2.05 23.34 21.03
C PHE A 94 -0.86 22.56 20.46
N ILE A 95 -0.93 22.15 19.18
CA ILE A 95 0.11 21.42 18.46
C ILE A 95 0.43 22.21 17.18
N PRO A 96 1.38 23.17 17.23
CA PRO A 96 1.66 24.05 16.09
C PRO A 96 2.06 23.32 14.80
N ASP A 97 2.73 22.17 14.90
CA ASP A 97 3.07 21.37 13.73
C ASP A 97 1.83 20.77 13.06
N PHE A 98 0.84 20.32 13.84
CA PHE A 98 -0.48 19.95 13.31
C PHE A 98 -1.18 21.17 12.71
N GLY A 99 -1.11 22.33 13.37
CA GLY A 99 -1.69 23.58 12.88
C GLY A 99 -1.17 24.04 11.50
N ARG A 100 0.00 23.56 11.06
CA ARG A 100 0.54 23.84 9.73
C ARG A 100 -0.10 23.00 8.62
N VAL A 101 -0.66 21.84 8.97
CA VAL A 101 -1.29 20.91 8.03
C VAL A 101 -2.82 20.99 8.03
N VAL A 102 -3.40 21.83 8.89
CA VAL A 102 -4.85 22.13 8.92
C VAL A 102 -5.30 22.72 7.58
N ALA A 103 -6.36 22.15 7.00
CA ALA A 103 -6.87 22.51 5.68
C ALA A 103 -5.83 22.43 4.54
N MET A 104 -4.72 21.71 4.75
CA MET A 104 -3.72 21.48 3.71
C MET A 104 -4.25 20.42 2.76
N MET A 105 -4.60 20.83 1.54
CA MET A 105 -4.89 19.87 0.47
C MET A 105 -3.61 19.13 0.10
N GLN A 106 -3.68 17.81 0.15
CA GLN A 106 -2.68 16.96 -0.46
C GLN A 106 -2.98 16.91 -1.95
N PHE A 107 -2.10 17.49 -2.77
CA PHE A 107 -2.35 17.58 -4.21
C PHE A 107 -2.16 16.26 -4.98
N ASN A 108 -1.98 15.15 -4.28
CA ASN A 108 -1.97 13.79 -4.79
C ASN A 108 -3.42 13.24 -4.80
N MET A 109 -3.91 12.92 -6.00
CA MET A 109 -5.32 12.67 -6.41
C MET A 109 -6.17 11.66 -5.60
N TYR A 110 -5.63 11.01 -4.57
CA TYR A 110 -6.34 9.99 -3.78
C TYR A 110 -6.67 10.43 -2.36
N HIS A 111 -6.05 11.49 -1.84
CA HIS A 111 -6.46 12.04 -0.56
C HIS A 111 -7.78 12.78 -0.79
N HIS A 112 -8.87 12.09 -0.46
CA HIS A 112 -10.21 12.68 -0.46
C HIS A 112 -10.32 13.81 0.58
N PHE A 113 -9.36 13.86 1.50
CA PHE A 113 -9.35 14.68 2.69
C PHE A 113 -8.08 15.54 2.75
N THR A 114 -8.16 16.69 3.39
CA THR A 114 -6.97 17.47 3.78
C THR A 114 -6.11 16.67 4.75
N VAL A 115 -4.83 17.01 4.90
CA VAL A 115 -3.89 16.25 5.76
C VAL A 115 -4.43 16.07 7.17
N ASP A 116 -4.96 17.12 7.79
CA ASP A 116 -5.56 17.07 9.12
C ASP A 116 -6.75 16.11 9.19
N GLU A 117 -7.66 16.18 8.22
CA GLU A 117 -8.83 15.32 8.12
C GLU A 117 -8.45 13.84 7.93
N HIS A 118 -7.40 13.57 7.13
CA HIS A 118 -6.80 12.23 6.98
C HIS A 118 -6.22 11.71 8.29
N LEU A 119 -5.41 12.51 8.99
CA LEU A 119 -4.84 12.13 10.29
C LEU A 119 -5.91 11.77 11.32
N LEU A 120 -6.99 12.57 11.40
CA LEU A 120 -8.09 12.32 12.33
C LEU A 120 -8.89 11.07 11.97
N ARG A 121 -9.17 10.85 10.68
CA ARG A 121 -9.83 9.64 10.19
C ARG A 121 -8.99 8.39 10.43
N ALA A 122 -7.67 8.48 10.29
CA ALA A 122 -6.76 7.38 10.59
C ALA A 122 -6.84 6.97 12.07
N ILE A 123 -6.94 7.95 12.99
CA ILE A 123 -7.21 7.67 14.42
C ILE A 123 -8.56 6.98 14.62
N GLY A 124 -9.60 7.38 13.88
CA GLY A 124 -10.89 6.69 13.89
C GLY A 124 -10.77 5.23 13.47
N VAL A 125 -10.14 4.95 12.34
CA VAL A 125 -9.90 3.58 11.85
C VAL A 125 -9.10 2.76 12.86
N LEU A 126 -8.05 3.35 13.46
CA LEU A 126 -7.26 2.68 14.49
C LEU A 126 -8.10 2.31 15.72
N SER A 127 -9.00 3.21 16.14
CA SER A 127 -9.92 2.97 17.25
C SER A 127 -10.89 1.83 16.97
N GLU A 128 -11.40 1.72 15.74
CA GLU A 128 -12.25 0.60 15.32
C GLU A 128 -11.51 -0.76 15.32
N ILE A 129 -10.23 -0.76 14.92
CA ILE A 129 -9.38 -1.96 14.98
C ILE A 129 -9.09 -2.35 16.43
N ASP A 130 -8.73 -1.39 17.28
CA ASP A 130 -8.47 -1.59 18.70
C ASP A 130 -9.69 -2.12 19.46
N ALA A 131 -10.88 -1.66 19.09
CA ALA A 131 -12.14 -2.09 19.68
C ALA A 131 -12.66 -3.44 19.18
N GLY A 132 -11.98 -4.09 18.23
CA GLY A 132 -12.45 -5.38 17.67
C GLY A 132 -13.53 -5.24 16.59
N ARG A 133 -13.97 -4.02 16.26
CA ARG A 133 -15.13 -3.77 15.38
C ARG A 133 -14.80 -3.94 13.90
N ALA A 134 -13.51 -3.93 13.54
CA ALA A 134 -13.05 -4.10 12.17
C ALA A 134 -12.65 -5.56 11.80
N GLN A 135 -13.04 -6.57 12.59
CA GLN A 135 -12.59 -7.95 12.43
C GLN A 135 -12.93 -8.57 11.07
N ALA A 136 -14.12 -8.27 10.52
CA ALA A 136 -14.54 -8.82 9.24
C ALA A 136 -13.64 -8.35 8.07
N GLU A 137 -13.17 -7.11 8.12
CA GLU A 137 -12.32 -6.52 7.08
C GLU A 137 -10.82 -6.76 7.33
N HIS A 138 -10.40 -6.80 8.59
CA HIS A 138 -9.00 -6.88 9.01
C HIS A 138 -8.77 -7.92 10.13
N PRO A 139 -8.95 -9.23 9.85
CA PRO A 139 -8.88 -10.27 10.87
C PRO A 139 -7.50 -10.37 11.52
N LEU A 140 -6.42 -10.23 10.73
CA LEU A 140 -5.06 -10.27 11.25
C LEU A 140 -4.78 -9.08 12.18
N SER A 141 -5.11 -7.85 11.75
CA SER A 141 -4.86 -6.64 12.54
C SER A 141 -5.58 -6.67 13.88
N ASN A 142 -6.83 -7.11 13.92
CA ASN A 142 -7.57 -7.26 15.18
C ASN A 142 -6.89 -8.30 16.09
N THR A 143 -6.47 -9.44 15.52
CA THR A 143 -5.79 -10.50 16.29
C THR A 143 -4.46 -10.01 16.88
N ILE A 144 -3.62 -9.35 16.09
CA ILE A 144 -2.30 -8.87 16.56
C ILE A 144 -2.43 -7.67 17.50
N PHE A 145 -3.46 -6.84 17.36
CA PHE A 145 -3.62 -5.61 18.14
C PHE A 145 -3.61 -5.90 19.64
N HIS A 146 -4.32 -6.95 20.07
CA HIS A 146 -4.39 -7.35 21.48
C HIS A 146 -3.05 -7.83 22.06
N THR A 147 -2.03 -8.06 21.22
CA THR A 147 -0.69 -8.47 21.65
C THR A 147 0.32 -7.32 21.66
N ILE A 148 -0.05 -6.13 21.17
CA ILE A 148 0.81 -4.94 21.09
C ILE A 148 1.08 -4.42 22.50
N GLN A 149 2.37 -4.20 22.82
CA GLN A 149 2.78 -3.63 24.10
C GLN A 149 2.70 -2.09 24.07
N ASN A 150 3.04 -1.48 22.93
CA ASN A 150 3.17 -0.02 22.80
C ASN A 150 1.92 0.64 22.17
N ARG A 151 0.72 0.31 22.68
CA ARG A 151 -0.55 0.87 22.17
C ARG A 151 -0.53 2.40 22.13
N ARG A 152 -0.07 3.05 23.20
CA ARG A 152 -0.01 4.52 23.29
C ARG A 152 0.90 5.12 22.22
N ALA A 153 2.07 4.52 21.99
CA ALA A 153 2.98 4.95 20.94
C ALA A 153 2.36 4.80 19.55
N LEU A 154 1.60 3.72 19.28
CA LEU A 154 0.93 3.53 17.99
C LEU A 154 -0.05 4.67 17.66
N TYR A 155 -0.90 5.06 18.59
CA TYR A 155 -1.83 6.18 18.41
C TYR A 155 -1.09 7.51 18.16
N VAL A 156 -0.04 7.78 18.94
CA VAL A 156 0.76 9.01 18.76
C VAL A 156 1.50 8.99 17.42
N ALA A 157 2.05 7.85 17.00
CA ALA A 157 2.71 7.69 15.71
C ALA A 157 1.74 7.91 14.55
N LEU A 158 0.55 7.30 14.59
CA LEU A 158 -0.45 7.49 13.56
C LEU A 158 -0.98 8.94 13.53
N PHE A 159 -1.10 9.61 14.67
CA PHE A 159 -1.45 11.03 14.71
C PHE A 159 -0.38 11.94 14.07
N LEU A 160 0.89 11.50 14.07
CA LEU A 160 2.03 12.30 13.62
C LEU A 160 2.61 11.89 12.26
N HIS A 161 2.22 10.75 11.68
CA HIS A 161 2.90 10.16 10.52
C HIS A 161 3.07 11.14 9.34
N ASP A 162 2.05 11.97 9.10
CA ASP A 162 2.00 12.95 8.01
C ASP A 162 2.09 14.41 8.48
N VAL A 163 2.39 14.68 9.75
CA VAL A 163 2.36 16.03 10.34
C VAL A 163 3.37 17.01 9.70
N ALA A 164 4.35 16.48 8.97
CA ALA A 164 5.37 17.25 8.28
C ALA A 164 5.13 17.38 6.76
N LYS A 165 3.94 17.04 6.25
CA LYS A 165 3.61 17.30 4.84
C LYS A 165 3.67 18.81 4.53
N GLY A 166 4.06 19.13 3.30
CA GLY A 166 4.28 20.51 2.84
C GLY A 166 5.63 21.12 3.23
N ARG A 167 6.55 20.33 3.80
CA ARG A 167 7.94 20.75 4.07
C ARG A 167 8.85 20.49 2.87
N PRO A 168 9.97 21.24 2.73
CA PRO A 168 10.90 21.06 1.62
C PRO A 168 11.73 19.77 1.71
N GLU A 169 11.90 19.23 2.91
CA GLU A 169 12.57 17.96 3.17
C GLU A 169 11.57 16.79 3.23
N ASP A 170 12.05 15.55 3.16
CA ASP A 170 11.24 14.36 3.33
C ASP A 170 10.39 14.42 4.62
N HIS A 171 9.08 14.30 4.46
CA HIS A 171 8.11 14.44 5.54
C HIS A 171 8.25 13.35 6.61
N SER A 172 8.68 12.14 6.26
CA SER A 172 8.87 11.05 7.21
C SER A 172 10.04 11.36 8.13
N LEU A 173 11.16 11.84 7.57
CA LEU A 173 12.34 12.26 8.34
C LEU A 173 12.05 13.47 9.22
N VAL A 174 11.37 14.48 8.68
CA VAL A 174 10.98 15.68 9.44
C VAL A 174 9.97 15.32 10.52
N GLY A 175 9.00 14.47 10.21
CA GLY A 175 7.99 13.94 11.13
C GLY A 175 8.62 13.22 12.30
N ALA A 176 9.61 12.37 12.06
CA ALA A 176 10.37 11.68 13.12
C ALA A 176 11.11 12.67 14.04
N ARG A 177 11.70 13.74 13.49
CA ARG A 177 12.32 14.81 14.30
C ARG A 177 11.28 15.59 15.13
N ILE A 178 10.08 15.80 14.59
CA ILE A 178 8.96 16.41 15.33
C ILE A 178 8.52 15.48 16.46
N ALA A 179 8.36 14.18 16.19
CA ALA A 179 7.99 13.18 17.18
C ALA A 179 8.98 13.15 18.35
N ARG A 180 10.30 13.15 18.10
CA ARG A 180 11.32 13.20 19.16
C ARG A 180 11.21 14.41 20.09
N LYS A 181 10.71 15.55 19.59
CA LYS A 181 10.49 16.76 20.39
C LYS A 181 9.14 16.76 21.10
N LEU A 182 8.10 16.21 20.46
CA LEU A 182 6.73 16.30 20.93
C LEU A 182 6.35 15.17 21.90
N CYS A 183 6.89 13.96 21.73
CA CYS A 183 6.58 12.81 22.58
C CYS A 183 6.92 13.03 24.06
N PRO A 184 8.08 13.59 24.44
CA PRO A 184 8.36 13.91 25.85
C PRO A 184 7.35 14.92 26.43
N ARG A 185 6.89 15.89 25.62
CA ARG A 185 5.83 16.83 26.00
C ARG A 185 4.50 16.12 26.28
N PHE A 186 4.22 15.06 25.54
CA PHE A 186 3.06 14.18 25.73
C PHE A 186 3.22 13.17 26.88
N GLY A 187 4.34 13.19 27.61
CA GLY A 187 4.59 12.27 28.73
C GLY A 187 4.94 10.84 28.28
N LEU A 188 5.45 10.68 27.05
CA LEU A 188 6.05 9.43 26.60
C LEU A 188 7.47 9.32 27.14
N ASN A 189 7.88 8.11 27.49
CA ASN A 189 9.27 7.84 27.86
C ASN A 189 10.17 7.77 26.61
N GLU A 190 11.47 7.59 26.81
CA GLU A 190 12.46 7.53 25.71
C GLU A 190 12.19 6.38 24.74
N ALA A 191 11.86 5.18 25.25
CA ALA A 191 11.59 4.01 24.42
C ALA A 191 10.32 4.17 23.57
N GLU A 192 9.24 4.73 24.15
CA GLU A 192 8.03 5.08 23.40
C GLU A 192 8.32 6.18 22.38
N THR A 193 9.11 7.19 22.74
CA THR A 193 9.48 8.30 21.84
C THR A 193 10.24 7.79 20.62
N GLU A 194 11.22 6.91 20.80
CA GLU A 194 11.94 6.30 19.67
C GLU A 194 11.05 5.34 18.88
N THR A 195 10.11 4.65 19.52
CA THR A 195 9.11 3.83 18.81
C THR A 195 8.23 4.69 17.92
N VAL A 196 7.71 5.82 18.43
CA VAL A 196 6.93 6.78 17.63
C VAL A 196 7.76 7.33 16.48
N ALA A 197 8.97 7.82 16.75
CA ALA A 197 9.82 8.40 15.73
C ALA A 197 10.16 7.38 14.63
N TRP A 198 10.48 6.13 15.01
CA TRP A 198 10.75 5.06 14.05
C TRP A 198 9.53 4.74 13.18
N LEU A 199 8.33 4.64 13.79
CA LEU A 199 7.10 4.39 13.06
C LEU A 199 6.76 5.52 12.08
N VAL A 200 6.90 6.78 12.51
CA VAL A 200 6.69 7.94 11.63
C VAL A 200 7.71 7.96 10.48
N GLU A 201 8.97 7.63 10.76
CA GLU A 201 10.02 7.58 9.74
C GLU A 201 9.76 6.47 8.70
N HIS A 202 9.23 5.33 9.12
CA HIS A 202 9.06 4.14 8.29
C HIS A 202 7.61 3.84 7.92
N HIS A 203 6.68 4.79 8.09
CA HIS A 203 5.23 4.51 7.92
C HIS A 203 4.86 4.02 6.51
N LEU A 204 5.64 4.41 5.49
CA LEU A 204 5.48 3.95 4.10
C LEU A 204 6.21 2.64 3.78
N LEU A 205 7.10 2.15 4.67
CA LEU A 205 7.97 1.01 4.39
C LEU A 205 7.16 -0.24 4.02
N MET A 206 6.18 -0.60 4.86
CA MET A 206 5.42 -1.83 4.66
C MET A 206 4.52 -1.77 3.43
N SER A 207 3.83 -0.64 3.19
CA SER A 207 2.98 -0.48 2.00
C SER A 207 3.81 -0.48 0.73
N THR A 208 4.97 0.17 0.73
CA THR A 208 5.88 0.22 -0.42
C THR A 208 6.46 -1.16 -0.68
N THR A 209 7.04 -1.84 0.32
CA THR A 209 7.61 -3.19 0.15
C THR A 209 6.57 -4.19 -0.33
N ALA A 210 5.37 -4.19 0.25
CA ALA A 210 4.32 -5.14 -0.13
C ALA A 210 3.85 -4.99 -1.58
N GLN A 211 3.86 -3.76 -2.11
CA GLN A 211 3.34 -3.46 -3.45
C GLN A 211 4.41 -3.44 -4.54
N SER A 212 5.65 -3.03 -4.24
CA SER A 212 6.69 -2.82 -5.24
C SER A 212 7.80 -3.88 -5.25
N ARG A 213 7.79 -4.87 -4.35
CA ARG A 213 8.85 -5.89 -4.25
C ARG A 213 8.31 -7.31 -4.40
N ASP A 214 9.20 -8.21 -4.80
CA ASP A 214 8.90 -9.64 -4.83
C ASP A 214 8.96 -10.24 -3.42
N LEU A 215 7.79 -10.44 -2.81
CA LEU A 215 7.63 -11.07 -1.49
C LEU A 215 8.03 -12.55 -1.45
N SER A 216 8.26 -13.18 -2.60
CA SER A 216 8.78 -14.55 -2.66
C SER A 216 10.31 -14.62 -2.71
N ASP A 217 10.99 -13.50 -2.96
CA ASP A 217 12.45 -13.43 -2.91
C ASP A 217 12.86 -13.35 -1.42
N PRO A 218 13.57 -14.36 -0.88
CA PRO A 218 14.01 -14.33 0.52
C PRO A 218 14.81 -13.07 0.84
N ARG A 219 15.54 -12.52 -0.14
CA ARG A 219 16.33 -11.30 0.04
C ARG A 219 15.46 -10.09 0.35
N THR A 220 14.27 -10.00 -0.25
CA THR A 220 13.28 -8.96 0.04
C THR A 220 12.83 -9.05 1.50
N ILE A 221 12.49 -10.26 1.96
CA ILE A 221 12.02 -10.51 3.33
C ILE A 221 13.14 -10.26 4.33
N GLU A 222 14.36 -10.72 4.07
CA GLU A 222 15.55 -10.46 4.89
C GLU A 222 15.82 -8.96 5.02
N ASN A 223 15.81 -8.22 3.92
CA ASN A 223 16.05 -6.77 3.93
C ASN A 223 14.97 -6.02 4.71
N PHE A 224 13.69 -6.38 4.53
CA PHE A 224 12.60 -5.80 5.29
C PHE A 224 12.69 -6.14 6.79
N ALA A 225 12.96 -7.41 7.12
CA ALA A 225 13.17 -7.86 8.49
C ALA A 225 14.36 -7.14 9.15
N ALA A 226 15.43 -6.86 8.40
CA ALA A 226 16.59 -6.14 8.91
C ALA A 226 16.28 -4.69 9.31
N VAL A 227 15.32 -4.05 8.63
CA VAL A 227 14.83 -2.70 8.99
C VAL A 227 13.84 -2.76 10.15
N VAL A 228 12.91 -3.71 10.11
CA VAL A 228 11.86 -3.86 11.14
C VAL A 228 12.43 -4.33 12.49
N GLN A 229 13.42 -5.23 12.46
CA GLN A 229 14.22 -5.75 13.59
C GLN A 229 13.48 -6.55 14.66
N THR A 230 12.23 -6.23 15.01
CA THR A 230 11.49 -6.87 16.11
C THR A 230 10.04 -7.17 15.74
N LEU A 231 9.48 -8.22 16.35
CA LEU A 231 8.07 -8.58 16.16
C LEU A 231 7.13 -7.46 16.62
N GLU A 232 7.49 -6.71 17.67
CA GLU A 232 6.70 -5.58 18.14
C GLU A 232 6.62 -4.47 17.07
N ARG A 233 7.75 -4.10 16.44
CA ARG A 233 7.75 -3.13 15.33
C ARG A 233 6.98 -3.63 14.12
N LEU A 234 7.07 -4.93 13.81
CA LEU A 234 6.30 -5.54 12.73
C LEU A 234 4.78 -5.39 12.94
N LYS A 235 4.31 -5.68 14.16
CA LYS A 235 2.89 -5.53 14.53
C LYS A 235 2.42 -4.09 14.48
N LEU A 236 3.20 -3.18 15.07
CA LEU A 236 2.90 -1.75 15.09
C LEU A 236 2.81 -1.18 13.67
N LEU A 237 3.80 -1.49 12.82
CA LEU A 237 3.85 -1.02 11.44
C LEU A 237 2.68 -1.58 10.62
N MET A 238 2.35 -2.86 10.78
CA MET A 238 1.20 -3.49 10.10
C MET A 238 -0.12 -2.79 10.43
N VAL A 239 -0.40 -2.54 11.71
CA VAL A 239 -1.64 -1.85 12.10
C VAL A 239 -1.65 -0.40 11.63
N LEU A 240 -0.52 0.32 11.76
CA LEU A 240 -0.37 1.70 11.29
C LEU A 240 -0.66 1.79 9.79
N THR A 241 -0.02 0.95 8.98
CA THR A 241 -0.17 0.95 7.51
C THR A 241 -1.61 0.67 7.09
N ILE A 242 -2.32 -0.24 7.78
CA ILE A 242 -3.72 -0.53 7.46
C ILE A 242 -4.62 0.65 7.81
N ALA A 243 -4.42 1.26 8.97
CA ALA A 243 -5.20 2.42 9.38
C ALA A 243 -4.98 3.62 8.44
N ASP A 244 -3.73 3.85 8.02
CA ASP A 244 -3.36 4.88 7.05
C ASP A 244 -4.03 4.67 5.68
N ILE A 245 -3.84 3.51 5.05
CA ILE A 245 -4.42 3.22 3.71
C ILE A 245 -5.95 3.33 3.71
N LYS A 246 -6.61 2.88 4.78
CA LYS A 246 -8.08 2.93 4.89
C LYS A 246 -8.59 4.36 5.17
N ALA A 247 -7.78 5.22 5.77
CA ALA A 247 -8.14 6.62 6.02
C ALA A 247 -8.10 7.49 4.75
N VAL A 248 -7.32 7.10 3.73
CA VAL A 248 -7.18 7.87 2.48
C VAL A 248 -8.52 8.10 1.76
N GLY A 249 -9.39 7.08 1.70
CA GLY A 249 -10.71 7.20 1.09
C GLY A 249 -11.30 5.88 0.56
N PRO A 250 -12.55 5.92 0.05
CA PRO A 250 -13.22 4.76 -0.52
C PRO A 250 -12.47 4.22 -1.74
N GLY A 251 -12.46 2.88 -1.90
CA GLY A 251 -11.82 2.19 -3.03
C GLY A 251 -10.30 2.11 -2.99
N VAL A 252 -9.62 2.80 -2.06
CA VAL A 252 -8.15 2.77 -1.92
C VAL A 252 -7.68 1.47 -1.25
N TRP A 253 -8.38 1.03 -0.21
CA TRP A 253 -8.19 -0.27 0.40
C TRP A 253 -8.92 -1.34 -0.41
N THR A 254 -8.21 -2.39 -0.82
CA THR A 254 -8.77 -3.53 -1.56
C THR A 254 -8.37 -4.84 -0.88
N GLY A 255 -9.17 -5.89 -1.06
CA GLY A 255 -8.85 -7.23 -0.54
C GLY A 255 -7.48 -7.74 -1.00
N TRP A 256 -7.06 -7.34 -2.20
CA TRP A 256 -5.74 -7.61 -2.76
C TRP A 256 -4.60 -6.97 -1.95
N LYS A 257 -4.67 -5.65 -1.67
CA LYS A 257 -3.65 -4.97 -0.84
C LYS A 257 -3.54 -5.61 0.54
N GLY A 258 -4.68 -6.01 1.11
CA GLY A 258 -4.70 -6.76 2.36
C GLY A 258 -3.92 -8.08 2.30
N GLU A 259 -3.99 -8.81 1.18
CA GLU A 259 -3.26 -10.06 1.00
C GLU A 259 -1.74 -9.88 0.89
N LEU A 260 -1.30 -8.86 0.15
CA LEU A 260 0.12 -8.51 0.06
C LEU A 260 0.71 -8.16 1.43
N LEU A 261 0.00 -7.34 2.21
CA LEU A 261 0.42 -6.97 3.57
C LEU A 261 0.46 -8.17 4.51
N ARG A 262 -0.53 -9.07 4.46
CA ARG A 262 -0.54 -10.32 5.24
C ARG A 262 0.63 -11.22 4.88
N THR A 263 0.90 -11.37 3.58
CA THR A 263 2.00 -12.19 3.07
C THR A 263 3.34 -11.66 3.60
N LEU A 264 3.61 -10.36 3.45
CA LEU A 264 4.81 -9.74 3.97
C LEU A 264 4.93 -9.91 5.49
N TYR A 265 3.84 -9.73 6.23
CA TYR A 265 3.83 -9.93 7.69
C TYR A 265 4.28 -11.34 8.07
N TYR A 266 3.63 -12.38 7.53
CA TYR A 266 3.93 -13.77 7.93
C TYR A 266 5.33 -14.23 7.51
N GLU A 267 5.78 -13.87 6.31
CA GLU A 267 7.13 -14.19 5.86
C GLU A 267 8.19 -13.50 6.74
N THR A 268 7.93 -12.27 7.17
CA THR A 268 8.84 -11.52 8.06
C THR A 268 8.82 -12.05 9.48
N GLU A 269 7.65 -12.42 10.01
CA GLU A 269 7.49 -12.99 11.36
C GLU A 269 8.35 -14.26 11.53
N VAL A 270 8.39 -15.12 10.51
CA VAL A 270 9.25 -16.32 10.48
C VAL A 270 10.73 -15.97 10.62
N VAL A 271 11.20 -14.95 9.90
CA VAL A 271 12.61 -14.51 9.96
C VAL A 271 12.94 -13.94 11.34
N LEU A 272 12.06 -13.10 11.88
CA LEU A 272 12.26 -12.44 13.18
C LEU A 272 12.17 -13.41 14.37
N ALA A 273 11.41 -14.50 14.26
CA ALA A 273 11.30 -15.53 15.28
C ALA A 273 12.54 -16.45 15.38
N GLY A 274 13.63 -16.13 14.69
CA GLY A 274 14.88 -16.90 14.75
C GLY A 274 14.97 -18.06 13.76
N GLY A 275 14.23 -18.01 12.65
CA GLY A 275 14.47 -18.84 11.47
C GLY A 275 14.20 -20.34 11.61
N HIS A 276 13.64 -20.81 12.73
CA HIS A 276 13.32 -22.24 12.93
C HIS A 276 12.00 -22.68 12.29
N SER A 277 11.29 -21.78 11.61
CA SER A 277 10.17 -22.16 10.73
C SER A 277 10.61 -22.41 9.29
N ALA A 278 11.87 -22.82 9.09
CA ALA A 278 12.28 -23.55 7.91
C ALA A 278 11.60 -24.93 7.90
N VAL A 279 10.29 -24.93 7.67
CA VAL A 279 9.78 -25.73 6.57
C VAL A 279 10.64 -25.29 5.39
N GLU A 280 11.72 -26.04 5.17
CA GLU A 280 12.74 -25.81 4.14
C GLU A 280 11.99 -25.39 2.87
N ARG A 281 12.44 -24.39 2.12
CA ARG A 281 11.67 -23.87 0.96
C ARG A 281 11.20 -25.01 0.04
N SER A 282 11.99 -26.08 -0.03
CA SER A 282 11.65 -27.35 -0.66
C SER A 282 10.40 -28.04 -0.08
N GLU A 283 10.23 -28.07 1.24
CA GLU A 283 9.08 -28.58 1.96
C GLU A 283 7.82 -27.73 1.74
N ARG A 284 7.91 -26.39 1.72
CA ARG A 284 6.75 -25.54 1.36
C ARG A 284 6.31 -25.77 -0.08
N VAL A 285 7.27 -25.92 -0.99
CA VAL A 285 7.00 -26.31 -2.39
C VAL A 285 6.37 -27.70 -2.45
N ARG A 286 6.84 -28.66 -1.63
CA ARG A 286 6.27 -30.01 -1.54
C ARG A 286 4.81 -29.95 -1.09
N LEU A 287 4.52 -29.29 0.02
CA LEU A 287 3.15 -29.11 0.54
C LEU A 287 2.23 -28.44 -0.49
N ALA A 288 2.73 -27.43 -1.23
CA ALA A 288 1.97 -26.79 -2.30
C ALA A 288 1.68 -27.72 -3.49
N LYS A 289 2.63 -28.61 -3.84
CA LYS A 289 2.44 -29.65 -4.85
C LYS A 289 1.44 -30.70 -4.37
N ASP A 290 1.54 -31.15 -3.13
CA ASP A 290 0.65 -32.14 -2.54
C ASP A 290 -0.80 -31.62 -2.48
N ALA A 291 -0.99 -30.37 -2.01
CA ALA A 291 -2.30 -29.74 -2.00
C ALA A 291 -2.91 -29.60 -3.41
N LEU A 292 -2.09 -29.29 -4.43
CA LEU A 292 -2.57 -29.27 -5.81
C LEU A 292 -2.88 -30.68 -6.32
N ARG A 293 -2.08 -31.68 -5.95
CA ARG A 293 -2.29 -33.08 -6.31
C ARG A 293 -3.62 -33.61 -5.79
N GLU A 294 -3.97 -33.27 -4.55
CA GLU A 294 -5.26 -33.59 -3.95
C GLU A 294 -6.44 -32.98 -4.71
N ARG A 295 -6.30 -31.71 -5.14
CA ARG A 295 -7.33 -31.01 -5.92
C ARG A 295 -7.49 -31.52 -7.35
N LEU A 296 -6.43 -32.09 -7.91
CA LEU A 296 -6.40 -32.70 -9.25
C LEU A 296 -6.33 -34.23 -9.14
N ALA A 297 -7.06 -34.83 -8.19
CA ALA A 297 -7.01 -36.27 -7.92
C ALA A 297 -7.42 -37.13 -9.13
N ASP A 298 -8.24 -36.59 -10.03
CA ASP A 298 -8.68 -37.22 -11.28
C ASP A 298 -7.59 -37.25 -12.37
N TRP A 299 -6.51 -36.48 -12.21
CA TRP A 299 -5.42 -36.47 -13.18
C TRP A 299 -4.56 -37.73 -13.05
N PRO A 300 -4.17 -38.37 -14.17
CA PRO A 300 -3.14 -39.40 -14.20
C PRO A 300 -1.83 -38.91 -13.58
N ALA A 301 -1.17 -39.74 -12.77
CA ALA A 301 0.06 -39.35 -12.06
C ALA A 301 1.13 -38.78 -13.01
N ARG A 302 1.35 -39.44 -14.16
CA ARG A 302 2.31 -38.99 -15.17
C ARG A 302 1.99 -37.59 -15.72
N GLU A 303 0.71 -37.27 -15.89
CA GLU A 303 0.27 -35.97 -16.40
C GLU A 303 0.49 -34.88 -15.34
N PHE A 304 0.17 -35.17 -14.08
CA PHE A 304 0.46 -34.28 -12.96
C PHE A 304 1.96 -34.05 -12.79
N ASP A 305 2.78 -35.09 -12.83
CA ASP A 305 4.24 -34.98 -12.66
C ASP A 305 4.87 -34.13 -13.78
N ALA A 306 4.42 -34.33 -15.02
CA ALA A 306 4.87 -33.52 -16.15
C ALA A 306 4.49 -32.04 -15.98
N TYR A 307 3.25 -31.74 -15.56
CA TYR A 307 2.85 -30.39 -15.21
C TYR A 307 3.70 -29.83 -14.06
N ALA A 308 3.90 -30.61 -13.00
CA ALA A 308 4.56 -30.14 -11.79
C ALA A 308 6.05 -29.82 -12.00
N GLN A 309 6.71 -30.51 -12.93
CA GLN A 309 8.12 -30.29 -13.32
C GLN A 309 8.31 -29.03 -14.17
N ARG A 310 7.26 -28.48 -14.77
CA ARG A 310 7.34 -27.26 -15.59
C ARG A 310 7.53 -25.99 -14.77
N HIS A 311 7.08 -26.01 -13.53
CA HIS A 311 7.04 -24.83 -12.68
C HIS A 311 8.21 -24.79 -11.70
N TYR A 312 8.93 -23.67 -11.69
CA TYR A 312 9.98 -23.39 -10.71
C TYR A 312 9.40 -23.07 -9.32
N PRO A 313 10.20 -23.18 -8.24
CA PRO A 313 9.74 -22.90 -6.87
C PRO A 313 8.95 -21.61 -6.65
N PRO A 314 9.25 -20.45 -7.29
CA PRO A 314 8.45 -19.23 -7.11
C PRO A 314 6.97 -19.41 -7.46
N TYR A 315 6.65 -20.16 -8.51
CA TYR A 315 5.27 -20.46 -8.90
C TYR A 315 4.50 -21.17 -7.78
N TRP A 316 5.11 -22.20 -7.20
CA TRP A 316 4.50 -23.02 -6.15
C TRP A 316 4.19 -22.23 -4.88
N LEU A 317 5.03 -21.26 -4.58
CA LEU A 317 4.93 -20.45 -3.36
C LEU A 317 4.00 -19.25 -3.54
N ARG A 318 3.94 -18.66 -4.74
CA ARG A 318 3.21 -17.40 -5.00
C ARG A 318 1.77 -17.61 -5.45
N VAL A 319 1.52 -18.59 -6.30
CA VAL A 319 0.20 -18.73 -6.93
C VAL A 319 -0.76 -19.39 -5.93
N PRO A 320 -1.92 -18.79 -5.58
CA PRO A 320 -2.89 -19.43 -4.70
C PRO A 320 -3.36 -20.78 -5.24
N LEU A 321 -3.73 -21.73 -4.37
CA LEU A 321 -4.13 -23.08 -4.77
C LEU A 321 -5.23 -23.09 -5.85
N GLU A 322 -6.27 -22.27 -5.69
CA GLU A 322 -7.35 -22.17 -6.67
C GLU A 322 -6.86 -21.67 -8.04
N SER A 323 -5.94 -20.71 -8.05
CA SER A 323 -5.32 -20.20 -9.27
C SER A 323 -4.43 -21.27 -9.93
N LYS A 324 -3.68 -22.06 -9.13
CA LYS A 324 -2.91 -23.20 -9.64
C LYS A 324 -3.80 -24.23 -10.32
N VAL A 325 -4.94 -24.57 -9.71
CA VAL A 325 -5.93 -25.49 -10.29
C VAL A 325 -6.41 -24.96 -11.65
N ARG A 326 -6.82 -23.70 -11.73
CA ARG A 326 -7.27 -23.09 -12.99
C ARG A 326 -6.18 -23.06 -14.06
N GLN A 327 -4.96 -22.68 -13.69
CA GLN A 327 -3.82 -22.65 -14.60
C GLN A 327 -3.47 -24.05 -15.10
N ALA A 328 -3.54 -25.07 -14.25
CA ALA A 328 -3.36 -26.47 -14.66
C ALA A 328 -4.40 -26.87 -15.72
N HIS A 329 -5.69 -26.58 -15.48
CA HIS A 329 -6.75 -26.83 -16.47
C HIS A 329 -6.56 -26.05 -17.77
N LEU A 330 -6.24 -24.75 -17.70
CA LEU A 330 -5.94 -23.93 -18.88
C LEU A 330 -4.84 -24.56 -19.73
N ILE A 331 -3.73 -24.95 -19.10
CA ILE A 331 -2.58 -25.55 -19.78
C ILE A 331 -2.98 -26.90 -20.41
N ARG A 332 -3.66 -27.76 -19.66
CA ARG A 332 -4.13 -29.07 -20.12
C ARG A 332 -5.05 -28.93 -21.33
N ASP A 333 -6.00 -28.01 -21.27
CA ASP A 333 -6.97 -27.78 -22.35
C ASP A 333 -6.30 -27.18 -23.58
N ALA A 334 -5.42 -26.20 -23.40
CA ALA A 334 -4.63 -25.62 -24.49
C ALA A 334 -3.78 -26.67 -25.23
N GLU A 335 -3.17 -27.59 -24.50
CA GLU A 335 -2.33 -28.66 -25.08
C GLU A 335 -3.15 -29.74 -25.78
N ARG A 336 -4.27 -30.16 -25.19
CA ARG A 336 -5.18 -31.14 -25.81
C ARG A 336 -5.71 -30.64 -27.16
N HIS A 337 -6.03 -29.35 -27.24
CA HIS A 337 -6.59 -28.74 -28.44
C HIS A 337 -5.54 -28.08 -29.34
N LYS A 338 -4.25 -28.13 -28.96
CA LYS A 338 -3.13 -27.47 -29.66
C LYS A 338 -3.41 -26.00 -29.96
N ARG A 339 -4.03 -25.29 -29.02
CA ARG A 339 -4.42 -23.88 -29.14
C ARG A 339 -3.51 -23.01 -28.27
N LEU A 340 -2.70 -22.19 -28.93
CA LEU A 340 -1.89 -21.14 -28.30
C LEU A 340 -1.99 -19.86 -29.15
N PRO A 341 -2.02 -18.66 -28.52
CA PRO A 341 -2.15 -18.43 -27.08
C PRO A 341 -3.51 -18.92 -26.52
N ALA A 342 -3.57 -19.15 -25.21
CA ALA A 342 -4.78 -19.51 -24.49
C ALA A 342 -4.98 -18.56 -23.30
N THR A 343 -6.22 -18.16 -23.05
CA THR A 343 -6.55 -17.23 -21.98
C THR A 343 -7.70 -17.74 -21.11
N THR A 344 -7.70 -17.37 -19.83
CA THR A 344 -8.87 -17.50 -18.95
C THR A 344 -9.06 -16.22 -18.16
N ILE A 345 -10.30 -15.91 -17.81
CA ILE A 345 -10.68 -14.68 -17.10
C ILE A 345 -11.48 -15.05 -15.87
N GLU A 346 -11.23 -14.34 -14.78
CA GLU A 346 -12.04 -14.38 -13.57
C GLU A 346 -12.24 -12.98 -13.01
N THR A 347 -13.31 -12.76 -12.26
CA THR A 347 -13.54 -11.51 -11.55
C THR A 347 -13.84 -11.78 -10.09
N ASP A 348 -13.33 -10.91 -9.22
CA ASP A 348 -13.52 -10.96 -7.78
C ASP A 348 -13.96 -9.57 -7.32
N SER A 349 -15.25 -9.41 -7.10
CA SER A 349 -15.87 -8.16 -6.65
C SER A 349 -15.41 -7.76 -5.26
N PHE A 350 -15.14 -8.73 -4.38
CA PHE A 350 -14.64 -8.47 -3.02
C PHE A 350 -13.21 -7.91 -3.04
N ARG A 351 -12.34 -8.46 -3.91
CA ARG A 351 -10.98 -7.94 -4.11
C ARG A 351 -10.94 -6.70 -5.01
N GLY A 352 -12.01 -6.40 -5.73
CA GLY A 352 -12.10 -5.26 -6.64
C GLY A 352 -11.28 -5.43 -7.93
N VAL A 353 -11.05 -6.67 -8.36
CA VAL A 353 -10.15 -6.99 -9.50
C VAL A 353 -10.77 -7.98 -10.47
N THR A 354 -10.35 -7.86 -11.74
CA THR A 354 -10.62 -8.82 -12.80
C THR A 354 -9.28 -9.35 -13.31
N THR A 355 -9.08 -10.66 -13.21
CA THR A 355 -7.81 -11.31 -13.50
C THR A 355 -7.86 -12.03 -14.85
N LEU A 356 -6.89 -11.74 -15.70
CA LEU A 356 -6.66 -12.40 -16.98
C LEU A 356 -5.41 -13.26 -16.87
N THR A 357 -5.54 -14.56 -17.08
CA THR A 357 -4.40 -15.48 -17.16
C THR A 357 -4.12 -15.85 -18.61
N LEU A 358 -2.86 -15.76 -19.03
CA LEU A 358 -2.36 -16.05 -20.37
C LEU A 358 -1.39 -17.22 -20.33
N PHE A 359 -1.59 -18.18 -21.23
CA PHE A 359 -0.63 -19.24 -21.53
C PHE A 359 -0.18 -19.14 -22.98
N ALA A 360 1.11 -18.87 -23.21
CA ALA A 360 1.66 -18.61 -24.54
C ALA A 360 3.15 -19.01 -24.62
N PRO A 361 3.74 -19.16 -25.82
CA PRO A 361 5.19 -19.22 -25.96
C PRO A 361 5.85 -17.97 -25.38
N ASP A 362 6.87 -18.14 -24.54
CA ASP A 362 7.55 -17.00 -23.93
C ASP A 362 8.56 -16.38 -24.91
N HIS A 363 8.55 -15.06 -25.01
CA HIS A 363 9.51 -14.30 -25.81
C HIS A 363 9.65 -12.88 -25.25
N PRO A 364 10.80 -12.19 -25.47
CA PRO A 364 11.07 -10.90 -24.83
C PRO A 364 9.99 -9.83 -25.00
N HIS A 365 9.26 -9.83 -26.12
CA HIS A 365 8.19 -8.86 -26.41
C HIS A 365 6.81 -9.23 -25.85
N LEU A 366 6.61 -10.41 -25.25
CA LEU A 366 5.30 -10.91 -24.85
C LEU A 366 4.60 -9.94 -23.89
N LEU A 367 5.28 -9.54 -22.82
CA LEU A 367 4.73 -8.61 -21.84
C LEU A 367 4.39 -7.25 -22.43
N SER A 368 5.19 -6.76 -23.37
CA SER A 368 4.86 -5.52 -24.09
C SER A 368 3.58 -5.67 -24.90
N LEU A 369 3.35 -6.80 -25.58
CA LEU A 369 2.09 -7.04 -26.29
C LEU A 369 0.91 -7.08 -25.33
N VAL A 370 1.07 -7.76 -24.18
CA VAL A 370 0.02 -7.89 -23.15
C VAL A 370 -0.33 -6.53 -22.53
N PHE A 371 0.66 -5.77 -22.09
CA PHE A 371 0.45 -4.44 -21.50
C PHE A 371 -0.04 -3.44 -22.55
N GLY A 372 0.40 -3.57 -23.80
CA GLY A 372 -0.13 -2.82 -24.93
C GLY A 372 -1.63 -3.08 -25.13
N ALA A 373 -2.07 -4.35 -25.15
CA ALA A 373 -3.48 -4.71 -25.26
C ALA A 373 -4.32 -4.14 -24.10
N CYS A 374 -3.80 -4.22 -22.87
CA CYS A 374 -4.45 -3.64 -21.69
C CYS A 374 -4.58 -2.11 -21.84
N ALA A 375 -3.51 -1.44 -22.25
CA ALA A 375 -3.52 0.01 -22.48
C ALA A 375 -4.51 0.40 -23.58
N MET A 376 -4.58 -0.34 -24.71
CA MET A 376 -5.55 -0.10 -25.78
C MET A 376 -7.01 -0.21 -25.31
N ALA A 377 -7.28 -1.10 -24.36
CA ALA A 377 -8.60 -1.28 -23.78
C ALA A 377 -8.92 -0.28 -22.64
N GLY A 378 -8.00 0.63 -22.30
CA GLY A 378 -8.13 1.48 -21.12
C GLY A 378 -8.17 0.68 -19.82
N ALA A 379 -7.50 -0.47 -19.79
CA ALA A 379 -7.40 -1.30 -18.60
C ALA A 379 -6.25 -0.83 -17.71
N ASN A 380 -6.56 -0.63 -16.43
CA ASN A 380 -5.59 -0.28 -15.42
C ASN A 380 -5.09 -1.55 -14.73
N ILE A 381 -3.79 -1.81 -14.80
CA ILE A 381 -3.15 -3.00 -14.24
C ILE A 381 -2.78 -2.71 -12.80
N VAL A 382 -3.23 -3.55 -11.88
CA VAL A 382 -2.95 -3.43 -10.42
C VAL A 382 -1.93 -4.44 -9.93
N ASP A 383 -1.75 -5.56 -10.65
CA ASP A 383 -0.69 -6.54 -10.41
C ASP A 383 -0.45 -7.36 -11.68
N ALA A 384 0.76 -7.91 -11.81
CA ALA A 384 1.12 -8.83 -12.88
C ALA A 384 2.07 -9.91 -12.36
N GLN A 385 1.59 -11.15 -12.28
CA GLN A 385 2.43 -12.30 -11.93
C GLN A 385 2.92 -12.97 -13.20
N ILE A 386 4.22 -12.85 -13.46
CA ILE A 386 4.85 -13.35 -14.68
C ILE A 386 5.65 -14.60 -14.33
N PHE A 387 5.44 -15.68 -15.08
CA PHE A 387 6.16 -16.93 -14.85
C PHE A 387 6.52 -17.60 -16.17
N THR A 388 7.81 -17.84 -16.37
CA THR A 388 8.30 -18.72 -17.45
C THR A 388 8.45 -20.15 -16.93
N THR A 389 7.86 -21.10 -17.63
CA THR A 389 8.01 -22.54 -17.37
C THR A 389 9.34 -23.06 -17.90
N SER A 390 9.79 -24.22 -17.41
CA SER A 390 11.04 -24.86 -17.86
C SER A 390 11.03 -25.27 -19.34
N ASP A 391 9.85 -25.37 -19.95
CA ASP A 391 9.66 -25.62 -21.38
C ASP A 391 9.48 -24.34 -22.23
N GLY A 392 9.79 -23.17 -21.69
CA GLY A 392 9.83 -21.91 -22.45
C GLY A 392 8.46 -21.31 -22.77
N ARG A 393 7.46 -21.55 -21.91
CA ARG A 393 6.13 -20.94 -22.02
C ARG A 393 5.89 -19.97 -20.88
N ALA A 394 5.13 -18.92 -21.15
CA ALA A 394 4.66 -17.99 -20.14
C ALA A 394 3.32 -18.46 -19.57
N ILE A 395 3.14 -18.35 -18.26
CA ILE A 395 1.88 -18.51 -17.54
C ILE A 395 1.62 -17.25 -16.70
N ASP A 396 1.21 -16.20 -17.40
CA ASP A 396 1.16 -14.85 -16.85
C ASP A 396 -0.24 -14.54 -16.34
N THR A 397 -0.34 -13.90 -15.19
CA THR A 397 -1.61 -13.53 -14.57
C THR A 397 -1.63 -12.02 -14.35
N ILE A 398 -2.48 -11.32 -15.09
CA ILE A 398 -2.62 -9.86 -15.06
C ILE A 398 -3.89 -9.51 -14.30
N ALA A 399 -3.77 -8.80 -13.19
CA ALA A 399 -4.90 -8.27 -12.43
C ALA A 399 -5.22 -6.86 -12.90
N LEU A 400 -6.47 -6.65 -13.31
CA LEU A 400 -7.00 -5.37 -13.76
C LEU A 400 -7.93 -4.80 -12.69
N SER A 401 -7.87 -3.50 -12.42
CA SER A 401 -8.87 -2.88 -11.55
C SER A 401 -10.24 -2.92 -12.23
N ARG A 402 -11.28 -3.24 -11.44
CA ARG A 402 -12.66 -3.17 -11.93
C ARG A 402 -13.01 -1.74 -12.33
N ALA A 403 -13.71 -1.60 -13.45
CA ALA A 403 -14.28 -0.36 -13.95
C ALA A 403 -15.81 -0.34 -13.84
N PHE A 404 -16.42 -1.52 -13.64
CA PHE A 404 -17.86 -1.70 -13.49
C PHE A 404 -18.22 -2.47 -12.21
N ASP A 405 -19.41 -2.18 -11.68
CA ASP A 405 -19.95 -2.84 -10.49
C ASP A 405 -20.41 -4.28 -10.79
N GLU A 406 -20.97 -4.53 -11.98
CA GLU A 406 -21.48 -5.84 -12.38
C GLU A 406 -20.40 -6.75 -12.95
N ASP A 407 -20.35 -8.00 -12.47
CA ASP A 407 -19.39 -9.02 -12.93
C ASP A 407 -19.50 -9.29 -14.44
N ALA A 408 -20.71 -9.25 -15.00
CA ALA A 408 -20.93 -9.54 -16.42
C ALA A 408 -20.34 -8.45 -17.35
N ASP A 409 -20.31 -7.19 -16.93
CA ASP A 409 -19.65 -6.11 -17.67
C ASP A 409 -18.13 -6.22 -17.59
N GLU A 410 -17.60 -6.57 -16.41
CA GLU A 410 -16.17 -6.81 -16.19
C GLU A 410 -15.65 -7.96 -17.03
N LEU A 411 -16.36 -9.09 -17.05
CA LEU A 411 -16.00 -10.26 -17.87
C LEU A 411 -15.98 -9.91 -19.36
N ARG A 412 -16.99 -9.19 -19.87
CA ARG A 412 -17.00 -8.73 -21.27
C ARG A 412 -15.85 -7.79 -21.59
N ARG A 413 -15.49 -6.89 -20.67
CA ARG A 413 -14.32 -5.99 -20.84
C ARG A 413 -13.02 -6.79 -20.91
N ALA A 414 -12.81 -7.71 -19.98
CA ALA A 414 -11.62 -8.55 -19.95
C ALA A 414 -11.53 -9.48 -21.17
N GLU A 415 -12.67 -9.96 -21.69
CA GLU A 415 -12.69 -10.80 -22.90
C GLU A 415 -12.22 -10.02 -24.14
N ARG A 416 -12.58 -8.74 -24.25
CA ARG A 416 -12.03 -7.86 -25.31
C ARG A 416 -10.52 -7.65 -25.16
N VAL A 417 -10.01 -7.58 -23.93
CA VAL A 417 -8.56 -7.50 -23.67
C VAL A 417 -7.89 -8.80 -24.12
N ALA A 418 -8.42 -9.96 -23.70
CA ALA A 418 -7.91 -11.28 -24.10
C ALA A 418 -7.89 -11.44 -25.62
N GLN A 419 -8.99 -11.13 -26.32
CA GLN A 419 -9.05 -11.18 -27.78
C GLN A 419 -8.02 -10.25 -28.44
N THR A 420 -7.77 -9.07 -27.86
CA THR A 420 -6.74 -8.16 -28.37
C THR A 420 -5.34 -8.76 -28.20
N ILE A 421 -5.05 -9.38 -27.04
CA ILE A 421 -3.78 -10.09 -26.79
C ILE A 421 -3.59 -11.20 -27.84
N GLU A 422 -4.60 -12.04 -28.05
CA GLU A 422 -4.56 -13.13 -29.04
C GLU A 422 -4.28 -12.59 -30.46
N GLN A 423 -4.99 -11.53 -30.88
CA GLN A 423 -4.78 -10.90 -32.19
C GLN A 423 -3.39 -10.30 -32.35
N LEU A 424 -2.81 -9.71 -31.31
CA LEU A 424 -1.45 -9.16 -31.33
C LEU A 424 -0.40 -10.27 -31.43
N LEU A 425 -0.56 -11.35 -30.67
CA LEU A 425 0.38 -12.48 -30.67
C LEU A 425 0.37 -13.25 -31.99
N GLU A 426 -0.79 -13.34 -32.63
CA GLU A 426 -0.93 -13.95 -33.95
C GLU A 426 -0.54 -13.01 -35.10
N GLY A 427 -0.19 -11.75 -34.81
CA GLY A 427 0.15 -10.74 -35.81
C GLY A 427 -1.02 -10.24 -36.66
N ARG A 428 -2.27 -10.59 -36.28
CA ARG A 428 -3.51 -10.09 -36.92
C ARG A 428 -3.79 -8.62 -36.60
N ARG A 429 -3.17 -8.10 -35.54
CA ARG A 429 -3.25 -6.69 -35.13
C ARG A 429 -1.86 -6.16 -34.82
N ARG A 430 -1.66 -4.84 -34.94
CA ARG A 430 -0.41 -4.15 -34.56
C ARG A 430 -0.70 -3.10 -33.49
N ILE A 431 0.29 -2.81 -32.65
CA ILE A 431 0.17 -1.85 -31.55
C ILE A 431 0.15 -0.38 -32.02
N VAL A 432 0.35 -0.12 -33.32
CA VAL A 432 0.28 1.23 -33.92
C VAL A 432 -1.08 1.92 -33.69
N ASP A 433 -2.09 1.18 -33.25
CA ASP A 433 -3.44 1.66 -32.93
C ASP A 433 -3.64 2.05 -31.45
N ILE A 434 -2.59 2.16 -30.62
CA ILE A 434 -2.73 2.91 -29.37
C ILE A 434 -2.95 4.36 -29.81
N GLU A 435 -4.21 4.77 -29.95
CA GLU A 435 -4.58 6.18 -29.99
C GLU A 435 -4.01 6.78 -28.71
N ARG A 436 -2.80 7.34 -28.81
CA ARG A 436 -2.21 8.21 -27.80
C ARG A 436 -3.20 9.34 -27.67
N ARG A 437 -4.17 9.23 -26.76
CA ARG A 437 -5.13 10.30 -26.50
C ARG A 437 -4.30 11.54 -26.27
N ASP A 438 -4.50 12.52 -27.14
CA ASP A 438 -3.66 13.71 -27.26
C ASP A 438 -3.38 14.28 -25.85
N PRO A 439 -2.12 14.37 -25.40
CA PRO A 439 -1.77 14.90 -24.09
C PRO A 439 -2.35 16.31 -23.87
N LYS A 440 -2.78 16.99 -24.94
CA LYS A 440 -3.51 18.27 -24.90
C LYS A 440 -4.88 18.21 -24.23
N ARG A 441 -5.51 17.04 -24.04
CA ARG A 441 -6.72 16.90 -23.22
C ARG A 441 -6.45 16.69 -21.72
N ALA A 442 -5.22 16.37 -21.34
CA ALA A 442 -4.76 16.45 -19.96
C ALA A 442 -4.22 17.87 -19.68
N ARG A 443 -5.08 18.88 -19.82
CA ARG A 443 -4.77 20.20 -19.26
C ARG A 443 -4.94 20.14 -17.74
N ALA A 444 -3.86 19.71 -17.09
CA ALA A 444 -3.50 20.14 -15.75
C ALA A 444 -1.96 20.10 -15.66
N LYS A 445 -1.30 21.21 -16.05
CA LYS A 445 0.10 21.46 -15.71
C LYS A 445 0.19 21.68 -14.19
N THR A 446 0.04 20.65 -13.37
CA THR A 446 -0.02 20.85 -11.92
C THR A 446 1.00 20.05 -11.11
N PHE A 447 1.68 19.04 -11.67
CA PHE A 447 2.67 18.26 -10.92
C PHE A 447 3.97 18.05 -11.70
N ASP A 448 5.08 18.51 -11.12
CA ASP A 448 6.44 18.15 -11.57
C ASP A 448 6.86 16.88 -10.81
N VAL A 449 6.50 15.72 -11.36
CA VAL A 449 6.90 14.43 -10.80
C VAL A 449 8.27 14.06 -11.39
N GLY A 450 9.33 14.30 -10.61
CA GLY A 450 10.69 13.88 -10.97
C GLY A 450 10.73 12.38 -11.25
N SER A 451 11.21 12.01 -12.44
CA SER A 451 11.36 10.62 -12.87
C SER A 451 12.74 10.09 -12.51
N GLU A 452 12.80 8.87 -12.00
CA GLU A 452 14.03 8.22 -11.55
C GLU A 452 14.08 6.76 -12.00
N VAL A 453 15.28 6.29 -12.37
CA VAL A 453 15.53 4.87 -12.65
C VAL A 453 16.71 4.40 -11.82
N VAL A 454 16.43 3.44 -10.95
CA VAL A 454 17.40 2.76 -10.09
C VAL A 454 17.65 1.37 -10.63
N VAL A 455 18.92 0.99 -10.73
CA VAL A 455 19.35 -0.35 -11.13
C VAL A 455 20.18 -0.91 -9.99
N ASP A 456 19.73 -2.01 -9.39
CA ASP A 456 20.28 -2.58 -8.16
C ASP A 456 20.47 -4.10 -8.26
N ASN A 457 21.68 -4.57 -7.92
CA ASN A 457 22.04 -5.99 -7.92
C ASN A 457 22.09 -6.61 -6.51
N THR A 458 21.80 -5.85 -5.47
CA THR A 458 21.84 -6.25 -4.06
C THR A 458 20.46 -6.69 -3.53
N LEU A 459 19.38 -6.22 -4.18
CA LEU A 459 17.99 -6.47 -3.80
C LEU A 459 17.50 -7.89 -4.11
N SER A 460 18.15 -8.60 -5.04
CA SER A 460 17.88 -10.00 -5.34
C SER A 460 19.20 -10.74 -5.47
N ASN A 461 19.24 -12.04 -5.16
CA ASN A 461 20.45 -12.84 -5.42
C ASN A 461 20.58 -13.23 -6.90
N ARG A 462 19.46 -13.33 -7.64
CA ARG A 462 19.41 -13.91 -8.99
C ARG A 462 19.19 -12.91 -10.11
N HIS A 463 18.52 -11.79 -9.84
CA HIS A 463 18.10 -10.83 -10.87
C HIS A 463 18.70 -9.45 -10.62
N THR A 464 18.87 -8.68 -11.70
CA THR A 464 19.08 -7.24 -11.58
C THR A 464 17.71 -6.59 -11.41
N VAL A 465 17.53 -5.83 -10.33
CA VAL A 465 16.28 -5.14 -10.05
C VAL A 465 16.35 -3.75 -10.69
N VAL A 466 15.41 -3.46 -11.57
CA VAL A 466 15.26 -2.16 -12.24
C VAL A 466 13.99 -1.52 -11.72
N GLU A 467 14.13 -0.52 -10.87
CA GLU A 467 13.03 0.27 -10.35
C GLU A 467 12.91 1.56 -11.14
N VAL A 468 11.71 1.80 -11.65
CA VAL A 468 11.36 2.94 -12.46
C VAL A 468 10.28 3.71 -11.72
N SER A 469 10.48 5.00 -11.50
CA SER A 469 9.45 5.85 -10.91
C SER A 469 9.28 7.14 -11.71
N GLY A 470 8.04 7.60 -11.84
CA GLY A 470 7.71 8.78 -12.63
C GLY A 470 6.21 8.96 -12.81
N LEU A 471 5.82 9.94 -13.63
CA LEU A 471 4.40 10.21 -13.89
C LEU A 471 3.75 9.01 -14.63
N ASP A 472 2.71 8.43 -14.03
CA ASP A 472 1.90 7.38 -14.62
C ASP A 472 1.09 7.94 -15.79
N ARG A 473 0.94 7.11 -16.83
CA ARG A 473 0.16 7.43 -18.02
C ARG A 473 -0.25 6.16 -18.72
N GLN A 474 -1.35 6.25 -19.45
CA GLN A 474 -1.79 5.17 -20.32
C GLN A 474 -0.65 4.78 -21.29
N GLY A 475 -0.32 3.48 -21.31
CA GLY A 475 0.76 2.94 -22.13
C GLY A 475 2.17 3.04 -21.53
N LEU A 476 2.34 3.56 -20.30
CA LEU A 476 3.66 3.63 -19.65
C LEU A 476 4.32 2.24 -19.57
N LEU A 477 3.60 1.24 -19.06
CA LEU A 477 4.09 -0.13 -18.95
C LEU A 477 4.45 -0.74 -20.30
N PHE A 478 3.69 -0.42 -21.35
CA PHE A 478 4.01 -0.83 -22.71
C PHE A 478 5.36 -0.23 -23.15
N ASP A 479 5.56 1.07 -22.97
CA ASP A 479 6.80 1.73 -23.37
C ASP A 479 8.00 1.24 -22.57
N LEU A 480 7.86 1.08 -21.25
CA LEU A 480 8.92 0.58 -20.36
C LEU A 480 9.32 -0.84 -20.75
N THR A 481 8.36 -1.77 -20.84
CA THR A 481 8.66 -3.15 -21.23
C THR A 481 9.23 -3.21 -22.65
N SER A 482 8.73 -2.41 -23.60
CA SER A 482 9.26 -2.36 -24.97
C SER A 482 10.73 -1.94 -25.00
N GLN A 483 11.12 -0.95 -24.17
CA GLN A 483 12.52 -0.55 -24.05
C GLN A 483 13.38 -1.65 -23.41
N ILE A 484 12.87 -2.34 -22.39
CA ILE A 484 13.55 -3.49 -21.76
C ILE A 484 13.80 -4.59 -22.79
N SER A 485 12.78 -4.99 -23.53
CA SER A 485 12.87 -6.01 -24.58
C SER A 485 13.81 -5.59 -25.71
N ALA A 486 13.77 -4.33 -26.14
CA ALA A 486 14.67 -3.78 -27.16
C ALA A 486 16.15 -3.73 -26.72
N MET A 487 16.43 -3.87 -25.42
CA MET A 487 17.77 -4.03 -24.86
C MET A 487 18.18 -5.50 -24.69
N ASN A 488 17.39 -6.44 -25.20
CA ASN A 488 17.60 -7.89 -25.06
C ASN A 488 17.70 -8.31 -23.59
N LEU A 489 16.82 -7.78 -22.76
CA LEU A 489 16.67 -8.17 -21.38
C LEU A 489 15.41 -9.04 -21.24
N ASN A 490 15.51 -10.07 -20.41
CA ASN A 490 14.36 -10.88 -20.05
C ASN A 490 13.78 -10.40 -18.72
N ILE A 491 12.46 -10.27 -18.63
CA ILE A 491 11.76 -9.90 -17.40
C ILE A 491 11.32 -11.21 -16.74
N ALA A 492 11.94 -11.55 -15.60
CA ALA A 492 11.56 -12.73 -14.83
C ALA A 492 10.34 -12.47 -13.95
N SER A 493 10.21 -11.24 -13.43
CA SER A 493 9.02 -10.77 -12.73
C SER A 493 8.92 -9.24 -12.83
N ALA A 494 7.70 -8.73 -12.71
CA ALA A 494 7.40 -7.30 -12.67
C ALA A 494 6.42 -7.03 -11.52
N HIS A 495 6.62 -5.92 -10.82
CA HIS A 495 5.75 -5.45 -9.75
C HIS A 495 5.33 -4.03 -10.07
N ILE A 496 4.05 -3.84 -10.31
CA ILE A 496 3.49 -2.59 -10.81
C ILE A 496 2.70 -1.97 -9.67
N ALA A 497 3.12 -0.79 -9.23
CA ALA A 497 2.44 -0.07 -8.15
C ALA A 497 2.23 1.40 -8.55
N THR A 498 0.98 1.82 -8.62
CA THR A 498 0.63 3.23 -8.86
C THR A 498 0.21 3.89 -7.54
N PHE A 499 0.86 5.00 -7.20
CA PHE A 499 0.57 5.85 -6.05
C PHE A 499 0.31 7.28 -6.53
N GLY A 500 -0.95 7.75 -6.52
CA GLY A 500 -1.19 9.07 -7.11
C GLY A 500 -1.12 9.00 -8.63
N GLU A 501 -0.51 10.04 -9.20
CA GLU A 501 -0.07 10.06 -10.58
C GLU A 501 1.35 9.51 -10.72
N ARG A 502 1.94 8.89 -9.68
CA ARG A 502 3.30 8.33 -9.73
C ARG A 502 3.22 6.81 -9.87
N ALA A 503 3.74 6.28 -10.97
CA ALA A 503 4.03 4.87 -11.10
C ALA A 503 5.37 4.56 -10.41
N ILE A 504 5.44 3.42 -9.72
CA ILE A 504 6.65 2.80 -9.19
C ILE A 504 6.63 1.35 -9.69
N ASP A 505 7.31 1.13 -10.81
CA ASP A 505 7.36 -0.15 -11.50
C ASP A 505 8.72 -0.80 -11.27
N VAL A 506 8.72 -2.04 -10.78
CA VAL A 506 9.94 -2.78 -10.46
C VAL A 506 10.03 -4.02 -11.32
N PHE A 507 11.08 -4.11 -12.14
CA PHE A 507 11.33 -5.23 -13.03
C PHE A 507 12.55 -6.01 -12.57
N TYR A 508 12.40 -7.32 -12.35
CA TYR A 508 13.49 -8.23 -12.07
C TYR A 508 13.96 -8.81 -13.40
N VAL A 509 15.12 -8.36 -13.86
CA VAL A 509 15.62 -8.66 -15.21
C VAL A 509 16.92 -9.45 -15.20
N THR A 510 17.11 -10.24 -16.26
CA THR A 510 18.37 -10.88 -16.63
C THR A 510 18.74 -10.50 -18.05
N ASP A 511 19.98 -10.77 -18.44
CA ASP A 511 20.29 -10.86 -19.86
C ASP A 511 19.76 -12.16 -20.48
N LEU A 512 20.00 -12.35 -21.79
CA LEU A 512 19.59 -13.53 -22.55
C LEU A 512 20.24 -14.84 -22.06
N THR A 513 21.32 -14.77 -21.27
CA THR A 513 21.97 -15.94 -20.68
C THR A 513 21.40 -16.30 -19.31
N GLY A 514 20.44 -15.52 -18.80
CA GLY A 514 19.87 -15.68 -17.46
C GLY A 514 20.73 -15.11 -16.35
N ALA A 515 21.76 -14.32 -16.68
CA ALA A 515 22.66 -13.70 -15.71
C ALA A 515 22.25 -12.27 -15.36
N LYS A 516 22.69 -11.80 -14.18
CA LYS A 516 22.57 -10.40 -13.77
C LYS A 516 23.37 -9.47 -14.67
N ILE A 517 22.86 -8.26 -14.84
CA ILE A 517 23.54 -7.18 -15.54
C ILE A 517 24.49 -6.50 -14.55
N THR A 518 25.75 -6.94 -14.53
CA THR A 518 26.80 -6.40 -13.64
C THR A 518 27.64 -5.29 -14.28
N SER A 519 27.69 -5.23 -15.61
CA SER A 519 28.45 -4.23 -16.36
C SER A 519 27.87 -2.82 -16.18
N ALA A 520 28.64 -1.91 -15.56
CA ALA A 520 28.23 -0.52 -15.33
C ALA A 520 27.84 0.25 -16.62
N PRO A 521 28.56 0.12 -17.76
CA PRO A 521 28.10 0.69 -19.03
C PRO A 521 26.71 0.22 -19.46
N ARG A 522 26.40 -1.07 -19.27
CA ARG A 522 25.09 -1.65 -19.62
C ARG A 522 24.00 -1.15 -18.68
N GLN A 523 24.28 -1.08 -17.38
CA GLN A 523 23.35 -0.48 -16.40
C GLN A 523 23.04 0.99 -16.72
N ASN A 524 24.05 1.79 -17.08
CA ASN A 524 23.86 3.19 -17.48
C ASN A 524 23.06 3.33 -18.79
N ALA A 525 23.18 2.38 -19.72
CA ALA A 525 22.35 2.34 -20.92
C ALA A 525 20.87 2.06 -20.56
N ILE A 526 20.61 1.12 -19.64
CA ILE A 526 19.27 0.82 -19.12
C ILE A 526 18.66 2.07 -18.49
N ARG A 527 19.37 2.71 -17.55
CA ARG A 527 18.91 3.94 -16.89
C ARG A 527 18.52 5.01 -17.90
N ARG A 528 19.40 5.30 -18.87
CA ARG A 528 19.15 6.34 -19.88
C ARG A 528 17.95 6.04 -20.77
N ARG A 529 17.79 4.79 -21.24
CA ARG A 529 16.66 4.43 -22.11
C ARG A 529 15.33 4.48 -21.39
N LEU A 530 15.26 3.95 -20.17
CA LEU A 530 14.02 3.96 -19.38
C LEU A 530 13.65 5.37 -18.91
N LEU A 531 14.62 6.20 -18.52
CA LEU A 531 14.37 7.63 -18.26
C LEU A 531 13.87 8.37 -19.50
N GLY A 532 14.25 7.92 -20.70
CA GLY A 532 13.76 8.46 -21.96
C GLY A 532 12.24 8.32 -22.15
N VAL A 533 11.61 7.32 -21.53
CA VAL A 533 10.16 7.04 -21.63
C VAL A 533 9.30 8.15 -20.99
N PHE A 534 9.86 8.89 -20.03
CA PHE A 534 9.16 9.98 -19.33
C PHE A 534 9.37 11.36 -19.99
N LYS A 535 10.25 11.47 -20.99
CA LYS A 535 10.44 12.74 -21.70
C LYS A 535 9.32 12.89 -22.75
N PRO A 536 8.65 14.05 -22.83
CA PRO A 536 7.75 14.32 -23.94
C PRO A 536 8.55 14.31 -25.25
N GLU A 537 8.05 13.59 -26.27
CA GLU A 537 8.56 13.62 -27.64
C GLU A 537 8.47 15.02 -28.26
#